data_AF-E0DG95-F1
#
_entry.id   AF-E0DG95-F1
#
_cell.length_a   1.000
_cell.length_b   1.000
_cell.length_c   1.000
_cell.angle_alpha   90.00
_cell.angle_beta   90.00
_cell.angle_gamma   90.00
#
_symmetry.space_group_name_H-M   'P 1'
#
loop_
_entity.id
_entity.type
_entity.pdbx_description
1 polymer ?
#
loop_
_entity_poly.entity_id
_entity_poly.type
_entity_poly.pdbx_seq_one_letter_code
_entity_poly.pdbx_strand_id
1 'polypeptide(L)'
;MIFPDITEVQECFRAGDDAKLLDVFQRFISSDEWPTKCYEWGEENAEEYSAFIQHIVPLLPPSTPMEVVLILCEDYLLELVYLPNSIDIGVKVLVDFWNRKRAVEDESMVRMLSAFLMHPDGEHVVETIQRATGGLTEQLGIN
;
A
#
# COMPACT_ATOMS: atom_id res chain seq x y z
N MET A 1 -6.23 -19.40 17.17
CA MET A 1 -5.29 -18.26 17.19
C MET A 1 -6.15 -17.02 17.40
N ILE A 2 -5.76 -16.10 18.30
CA ILE A 2 -6.47 -14.82 18.47
C ILE A 2 -5.70 -13.82 17.61
N PHE A 3 -6.36 -13.29 16.59
CA PHE A 3 -5.80 -12.23 15.75
C PHE A 3 -6.08 -10.88 16.42
N PRO A 4 -5.15 -9.91 16.34
CA PRO A 4 -5.42 -8.54 16.76
C PRO A 4 -6.65 -8.01 16.03
N ASP A 5 -7.47 -7.23 16.74
CA ASP A 5 -8.52 -6.44 16.12
C ASP A 5 -7.88 -5.24 15.38
N ILE A 6 -8.55 -4.71 14.37
CA ILE A 6 -8.11 -3.49 13.67
C ILE A 6 -7.96 -2.32 14.66
N THR A 7 -8.79 -2.28 15.70
CA THR A 7 -8.67 -1.27 16.78
C THR A 7 -7.31 -1.33 17.47
N GLU A 8 -6.70 -2.51 17.67
CA GLU A 8 -5.36 -2.62 18.27
C GLU A 8 -4.28 -2.05 17.33
N VAL A 9 -4.42 -2.25 16.01
CA VAL A 9 -3.55 -1.64 15.00
C VAL A 9 -3.66 -0.11 15.04
N GLN A 10 -4.89 0.41 15.03
CA GLN A 10 -5.18 1.84 15.12
C GLN A 10 -4.59 2.48 16.38
N GLU A 11 -4.78 1.85 17.54
CA GLU A 11 -4.24 2.32 18.82
C GLU A 11 -2.71 2.33 18.81
N CYS A 12 -2.08 1.30 18.26
CA CYS A 12 -0.61 1.25 18.14
C CYS A 12 -0.09 2.33 17.18
N PHE A 13 -0.79 2.59 16.07
CA PHE A 13 -0.46 3.65 15.14
C PHE A 13 -0.52 5.03 15.82
N ARG A 14 -1.63 5.32 16.52
CA ARG A 14 -1.82 6.56 17.28
C ARG A 14 -0.79 6.73 18.41
N ALA A 15 -0.32 5.63 18.99
CA ALA A 15 0.69 5.65 20.04
C ALA A 15 2.12 5.94 19.53
N GLY A 16 2.40 5.78 18.23
CA GLY A 16 3.70 6.09 17.61
C GLY A 16 4.84 5.13 17.97
N ASP A 17 4.53 3.91 18.40
CA ASP A 17 5.52 2.86 18.64
C ASP A 17 5.63 1.94 17.42
N ASP A 18 6.61 2.21 16.56
CA ASP A 18 6.82 1.48 15.30
C ASP A 18 7.07 -0.01 15.50
N ALA A 19 7.79 -0.39 16.57
CA ALA A 19 8.11 -1.79 16.83
C ALA A 19 6.85 -2.56 17.21
N LYS A 20 6.03 -1.97 18.08
CA LYS A 20 4.75 -2.55 18.48
C LYS A 20 3.74 -2.56 17.33
N LEU A 21 3.66 -1.47 16.57
CA LEU A 21 2.78 -1.36 15.41
C LEU A 21 3.10 -2.44 14.38
N LEU A 22 4.38 -2.63 14.04
CA LEU A 22 4.80 -3.64 13.08
C LEU A 22 4.47 -5.06 13.56
N ASP A 23 4.71 -5.37 14.84
CA ASP A 23 4.37 -6.68 15.42
C ASP A 23 2.85 -6.95 15.36
N VAL A 24 2.04 -5.99 15.80
CA VAL A 24 0.58 -6.11 15.78
C VAL A 24 0.08 -6.24 14.34
N PHE A 25 0.59 -5.41 13.42
CA PHE A 25 0.17 -5.44 12.02
C PHE A 25 0.52 -6.78 11.35
N GLN A 26 1.70 -7.34 11.60
CA GLN A 26 2.09 -8.65 11.07
C GLN A 26 1.19 -9.79 11.56
N ARG A 27 0.74 -9.72 12.82
CA ARG A 27 -0.25 -10.67 13.36
C ARG A 27 -1.65 -10.44 12.77
N PHE A 28 -2.03 -9.18 12.55
CA PHE A 28 -3.32 -8.80 11.97
C PHE A 28 -3.48 -9.29 10.53
N ILE A 29 -2.49 -9.07 9.66
CA ILE A 29 -2.52 -9.52 8.24
C ILE A 29 -2.45 -11.04 8.07
N SER A 30 -2.34 -11.80 9.17
CA SER A 30 -2.48 -13.26 9.16
C SER A 30 -3.94 -13.72 9.24
N SER A 31 -4.89 -12.81 9.42
CA SER A 31 -6.35 -13.07 9.46
C SER A 31 -6.98 -12.85 8.10
N ASP A 32 -7.83 -13.76 7.60
CA ASP A 32 -8.49 -13.60 6.29
C ASP A 32 -9.42 -12.36 6.21
N GLU A 33 -9.85 -11.81 7.34
CA GLU A 33 -10.72 -10.62 7.41
C GLU A 33 -9.95 -9.29 7.33
N TRP A 34 -8.61 -9.33 7.36
CA TRP A 34 -7.79 -8.12 7.41
C TRP A 34 -8.08 -7.12 6.26
N PRO A 35 -8.29 -7.54 4.99
CA PRO A 35 -8.56 -6.59 3.91
C PRO A 35 -9.87 -5.84 4.11
N THR A 36 -10.93 -6.57 4.53
CA THR A 36 -12.24 -5.97 4.81
C THR A 36 -12.15 -4.95 5.94
N LYS A 37 -11.37 -5.23 6.99
CA LYS A 37 -11.19 -4.31 8.12
C LYS A 37 -10.36 -3.07 7.76
N CYS A 38 -9.39 -3.21 6.86
CA CYS A 38 -8.66 -2.10 6.27
C CYS A 38 -9.59 -1.17 5.47
N TYR A 39 -10.38 -1.75 4.56
CA TYR A 39 -11.36 -1.01 3.77
C TYR A 39 -12.39 -0.27 4.64
N GLU A 40 -12.94 -0.93 5.67
CA GLU A 40 -13.86 -0.30 6.63
C GLU A 40 -13.22 0.91 7.34
N TRP A 41 -11.93 0.82 7.71
CA TRP A 41 -11.21 1.95 8.30
C TRP A 41 -11.05 3.11 7.31
N GLY A 42 -10.77 2.82 6.03
CA GLY A 42 -10.73 3.84 4.98
C GLY A 42 -12.06 4.55 4.78
N GLU A 43 -13.19 3.84 4.82
CA GLU A 43 -14.52 4.44 4.75
C GLU A 43 -14.85 5.33 5.97
N GLU A 44 -14.43 4.91 7.16
CA GLU A 44 -14.68 5.64 8.41
C GLU A 44 -13.77 6.87 8.58
N ASN A 45 -12.49 6.74 8.22
CA ASN A 45 -11.48 7.77 8.42
C ASN A 45 -10.31 7.68 7.42
N ALA A 46 -10.59 8.05 6.17
CA ALA A 46 -9.61 8.00 5.08
C ALA A 46 -8.31 8.78 5.35
N GLU A 47 -8.38 9.94 6.00
CA GLU A 47 -7.17 10.73 6.29
C GLU A 47 -6.21 9.96 7.21
N GLU A 48 -6.76 9.37 8.27
CA GLU A 48 -5.97 8.57 9.21
C GLU A 48 -5.47 7.28 8.56
N TYR A 49 -6.32 6.61 7.78
CA TYR A 49 -5.95 5.36 7.12
C TYR A 49 -4.87 5.57 6.05
N SER A 50 -4.97 6.64 5.25
CA SER A 50 -3.92 7.04 4.31
C SER A 50 -2.61 7.38 5.03
N ALA A 51 -2.65 8.06 6.17
CA ALA A 51 -1.46 8.33 6.98
C ALA A 51 -0.86 7.02 7.54
N PHE A 52 -1.71 6.08 7.94
CA PHE A 52 -1.28 4.75 8.38
C PHE A 52 -0.58 3.98 7.26
N ILE A 53 -1.15 3.88 6.05
CA ILE A 53 -0.55 3.17 4.91
C ILE A 53 0.85 3.74 4.60
N GLN A 54 0.93 5.06 4.50
CA GLN A 54 2.20 5.77 4.26
C GLN A 54 3.25 5.51 5.34
N HIS A 55 2.84 5.17 6.56
CA HIS A 55 3.72 4.88 7.68
C HIS A 55 4.10 3.40 7.78
N ILE A 56 3.12 2.49 7.65
CA ILE A 56 3.35 1.05 7.85
C ILE A 56 4.09 0.41 6.70
N VAL A 57 3.81 0.79 5.44
CA VAL A 57 4.42 0.13 4.27
C VAL A 57 5.95 0.30 4.25
N PRO A 58 6.52 1.48 4.55
CA PRO A 58 7.97 1.63 4.73
C PRO A 58 8.57 0.72 5.81
N LEU A 59 7.84 0.44 6.90
CA LEU A 59 8.29 -0.43 8.00
C LEU A 59 8.23 -1.92 7.65
N LEU A 60 7.42 -2.32 6.67
CA LEU A 60 7.28 -3.72 6.27
C LEU A 60 8.62 -4.29 5.76
N PRO A 61 8.98 -5.52 6.18
CA PRO A 61 10.16 -6.18 5.67
C PRO A 61 10.00 -6.56 4.18
N PRO A 62 11.10 -6.64 3.39
CA PRO A 62 11.07 -7.12 2.01
C PRO A 62 10.45 -8.52 1.83
N SER A 63 10.46 -9.34 2.87
CA SER A 63 9.84 -10.67 2.89
C SER A 63 8.31 -10.62 2.95
N THR A 64 7.69 -9.48 3.26
CA THR A 64 6.23 -9.34 3.26
C THR A 64 5.68 -9.71 1.88
N PRO A 65 4.61 -10.54 1.80
CA PRO A 65 3.97 -10.87 0.53
C PRO A 65 3.57 -9.62 -0.24
N MET A 66 3.77 -9.63 -1.56
CA MET A 66 3.45 -8.47 -2.41
C MET A 66 1.95 -8.14 -2.36
N GLU A 67 1.11 -9.18 -2.30
CA GLU A 67 -0.35 -9.09 -2.16
C GLU A 67 -0.80 -8.17 -1.01
N VAL A 68 -0.12 -8.22 0.15
CA VAL A 68 -0.45 -7.35 1.29
C VAL A 68 -0.28 -5.88 0.91
N VAL A 69 0.83 -5.54 0.26
CA VAL A 69 1.12 -4.15 -0.14
C VAL A 69 0.22 -3.71 -1.29
N LEU A 70 -0.11 -4.63 -2.21
CA LEU A 70 -1.04 -4.35 -3.30
C LEU A 70 -2.44 -4.02 -2.77
N ILE A 71 -2.96 -4.79 -1.81
CA ILE A 71 -4.27 -4.53 -1.19
C ILE A 71 -4.29 -3.15 -0.52
N LEU A 72 -3.29 -2.83 0.31
CA LEU A 72 -3.21 -1.50 0.94
C LEU A 72 -3.09 -0.35 -0.07
N CYS A 73 -2.48 -0.58 -1.23
CA CYS A 73 -2.36 0.44 -2.26
C CYS A 73 -3.63 0.52 -3.13
N GLU A 74 -4.36 -0.58 -3.31
CA GLU A 74 -5.62 -0.62 -4.07
C GLU A 74 -6.66 0.32 -3.46
N ASP A 75 -6.65 0.48 -2.15
CA ASP A 75 -7.49 1.41 -1.39
C ASP A 75 -7.37 2.88 -1.90
N TYR A 76 -6.23 3.27 -2.47
CA TYR A 76 -6.06 4.58 -3.16
C TYR A 76 -6.83 4.73 -4.47
N LEU A 77 -7.26 3.62 -5.08
CA LEU A 77 -8.16 3.59 -6.23
C LEU A 77 -9.63 3.41 -5.81
N LEU A 78 -9.88 3.17 -4.52
CA LEU A 78 -11.20 2.86 -3.96
C LEU A 78 -11.63 3.94 -2.96
N GLU A 79 -11.69 3.62 -1.68
CA GLU A 79 -12.22 4.48 -0.62
C GLU A 79 -11.33 5.67 -0.27
N LEU A 80 -10.06 5.67 -0.69
CA LEU A 80 -9.17 6.81 -0.50
C LEU A 80 -9.08 7.71 -1.74
N VAL A 81 -9.75 7.35 -2.84
CA VAL A 81 -9.60 8.03 -4.14
C VAL A 81 -9.91 9.53 -4.07
N TYR A 82 -10.82 9.94 -3.20
CA TYR A 82 -11.24 11.34 -3.05
C TYR A 82 -10.23 12.20 -2.27
N LEU A 83 -9.22 11.60 -1.63
CA LEU A 83 -8.18 12.36 -0.95
C LEU A 83 -7.30 13.09 -1.98
N PRO A 84 -6.83 14.30 -1.66
CA PRO A 84 -5.86 14.99 -2.51
C PRO A 84 -4.62 14.13 -2.75
N ASN A 85 -4.20 14.02 -4.00
CA ASN A 85 -3.01 13.27 -4.43
C ASN A 85 -3.04 11.77 -4.09
N SER A 86 -4.22 11.19 -3.84
CA SER A 86 -4.41 9.77 -3.50
C SER A 86 -3.65 8.83 -4.43
N ILE A 87 -3.80 9.03 -5.73
CA ILE A 87 -3.18 8.23 -6.79
C ILE A 87 -1.65 8.30 -6.73
N ASP A 88 -1.10 9.51 -6.65
CA ASP A 88 0.35 9.70 -6.58
C ASP A 88 0.94 9.12 -5.30
N ILE A 89 0.23 9.22 -4.17
CA ILE A 89 0.64 8.61 -2.90
C ILE A 89 0.66 7.08 -3.03
N GLY A 90 -0.42 6.47 -3.54
CA GLY A 90 -0.53 5.03 -3.71
C GLY A 90 0.59 4.46 -4.57
N VAL A 91 0.86 5.06 -5.73
CA VAL A 91 1.97 4.65 -6.62
C VAL A 91 3.31 4.79 -5.93
N LYS A 92 3.55 5.91 -5.25
CA LYS A 92 4.82 6.15 -4.55
C LYS A 92 5.07 5.09 -3.49
N VAL A 93 4.09 4.83 -2.63
CA VAL A 93 4.18 3.82 -1.56
C VAL A 93 4.50 2.44 -2.15
N LEU A 94 3.79 2.08 -3.23
CA LEU A 94 3.95 0.80 -3.91
C LEU A 94 5.34 0.64 -4.55
N VAL A 95 5.81 1.65 -5.30
CA VAL A 95 7.12 1.64 -5.96
C VAL A 95 8.26 1.63 -4.94
N ASP A 96 8.15 2.38 -3.85
CA ASP A 96 9.16 2.42 -2.79
C ASP A 96 9.30 1.05 -2.11
N PHE A 97 8.20 0.32 -1.88
CA PHE A 97 8.24 -1.05 -1.39
C PHE A 97 8.86 -2.01 -2.41
N TRP A 98 8.43 -1.94 -3.68
CA TRP A 98 8.94 -2.77 -4.76
C TRP A 98 10.48 -2.69 -4.89
N ASN A 99 11.02 -1.47 -4.88
CA ASN A 99 12.46 -1.22 -4.99
C ASN A 99 13.28 -1.84 -3.84
N ARG A 100 12.67 -1.99 -2.65
CA ARG A 100 13.30 -2.71 -1.52
C ARG A 100 13.15 -4.22 -1.64
N LYS A 101 12.01 -4.70 -2.16
CA LYS A 101 11.72 -6.13 -2.31
C LYS A 101 12.65 -6.82 -3.31
N ARG A 102 12.98 -6.15 -4.43
CA ARG A 102 13.79 -6.70 -5.54
C ARG A 102 13.26 -8.06 -6.01
N ALA A 103 11.95 -8.19 -6.13
CA ALA A 103 11.32 -9.40 -6.66
C ALA A 103 11.55 -9.51 -8.17
N VAL A 104 11.46 -10.75 -8.69
CA VAL A 104 11.27 -10.96 -10.13
C VAL A 104 9.90 -10.42 -10.50
N GLU A 105 9.80 -9.81 -11.68
CA GLU A 105 8.61 -9.18 -12.25
C GLU A 105 7.31 -9.92 -11.88
N ASP A 106 6.34 -9.16 -11.37
CA ASP A 106 5.07 -9.66 -10.84
C ASP A 106 3.93 -9.12 -11.70
N GLU A 107 3.16 -10.00 -12.33
CA GLU A 107 2.03 -9.62 -13.18
C GLU A 107 0.99 -8.77 -12.42
N SER A 108 0.80 -9.04 -11.13
CA SER A 108 -0.11 -8.28 -10.27
C SER A 108 0.41 -6.85 -10.05
N MET A 109 1.72 -6.67 -9.94
CA MET A 109 2.34 -5.34 -9.86
C MET A 109 2.11 -4.54 -11.14
N VAL A 110 2.30 -5.16 -12.31
CA VAL A 110 2.08 -4.51 -13.62
C VAL A 110 0.62 -4.11 -13.77
N ARG A 111 -0.32 -5.01 -13.42
CA ARG A 111 -1.76 -4.73 -13.43
C ARG A 111 -2.12 -3.55 -12.52
N MET A 112 -1.61 -3.52 -11.30
CA MET A 112 -1.87 -2.44 -10.34
C MET A 112 -1.32 -1.10 -10.84
N LEU A 113 -0.06 -1.07 -11.30
CA LEU A 113 0.54 0.15 -11.84
C LEU A 113 -0.15 0.63 -13.12
N SER A 114 -0.67 -0.28 -13.93
CA SER A 114 -1.49 0.07 -15.10
C SER A 114 -2.79 0.77 -14.68
N ALA A 115 -3.44 0.32 -13.61
CA ALA A 115 -4.65 0.95 -13.09
C ALA A 115 -4.37 2.38 -12.59
N PHE A 116 -3.29 2.57 -11.83
CA PHE A 116 -2.85 3.91 -11.43
C PHE A 116 -2.50 4.82 -12.61
N LEU A 117 -1.80 4.29 -13.62
CA LEU A 117 -1.39 5.03 -14.81
C LEU A 117 -2.60 5.53 -15.63
N MET A 118 -3.69 4.77 -15.63
CA MET A 118 -4.91 5.12 -16.34
C MET A 118 -5.83 6.07 -15.56
N HIS A 119 -5.51 6.36 -14.28
CA HIS A 119 -6.33 7.23 -13.45
C HIS A 119 -6.10 8.70 -13.81
N PRO A 120 -7.15 9.50 -14.04
CA PRO A 120 -7.00 10.90 -14.48
C PRO A 120 -6.32 11.82 -13.46
N ASP A 121 -6.39 11.48 -12.18
CA ASP A 121 -5.89 12.31 -11.07
C ASP A 121 -4.42 12.03 -10.70
N GLY A 122 -3.70 11.19 -11.45
CA GLY A 122 -2.29 10.89 -11.21
C GLY A 122 -1.35 11.83 -11.97
N GLU A 123 -0.88 12.90 -11.32
CA GLU A 123 -0.01 13.90 -11.97
C GLU A 123 1.43 13.38 -12.16
N HIS A 124 1.93 12.61 -11.19
CA HIS A 124 3.32 12.17 -11.10
C HIS A 124 3.49 10.66 -11.21
N VAL A 125 2.44 9.94 -11.61
CA VAL A 125 2.46 8.46 -11.72
C VAL A 125 3.55 7.97 -12.66
N VAL A 126 3.66 8.54 -13.86
CA VAL A 126 4.70 8.15 -14.85
C VAL A 126 6.10 8.35 -14.28
N GLU A 127 6.38 9.55 -13.76
CA GLU A 127 7.69 9.88 -13.19
C GLU A 127 8.05 8.96 -12.02
N THR A 128 7.05 8.56 -11.23
CA THR A 128 7.24 7.66 -10.08
C THR A 128 7.53 6.24 -10.54
N ILE A 129 6.80 5.72 -11.53
CA ILE A 129 7.05 4.40 -12.11
C ILE A 129 8.42 4.33 -12.80
N GLN A 130 8.90 5.41 -13.41
CA GLN A 130 10.24 5.47 -14.00
C GLN A 130 11.38 5.25 -12.98
N ARG A 131 11.11 5.43 -11.68
CA ARG A 131 12.06 5.15 -10.60
C ARG A 131 12.01 3.69 -10.12
N ALA A 132 11.08 2.88 -10.63
CA ALA A 132 10.95 1.48 -10.27
C ALA A 132 12.06 0.64 -10.93
N THR A 133 12.61 -0.31 -10.17
CA THR A 133 13.59 -1.28 -10.68
C THR A 133 12.90 -2.46 -11.39
N GLY A 134 13.63 -3.19 -12.23
CA GLY A 134 13.19 -4.50 -12.75
C GLY A 134 12.17 -4.45 -13.89
N GLY A 135 12.51 -3.78 -15.00
CA GLY A 135 11.78 -3.90 -16.28
C GLY A 135 10.36 -3.31 -16.33
N LEU A 136 9.81 -2.85 -15.21
CA LEU A 136 8.42 -2.39 -15.10
C LEU A 136 8.07 -1.28 -16.10
N THR A 137 8.98 -0.35 -16.35
CA THR A 137 8.77 0.73 -17.34
C THR A 137 8.54 0.18 -18.75
N GLU A 138 9.33 -0.80 -19.16
CA GLU A 138 9.26 -1.43 -20.48
C GLU A 138 7.94 -2.20 -20.64
N GLN A 139 7.52 -2.92 -19.59
CA GLN A 139 6.26 -3.68 -19.59
C GLN A 139 5.03 -2.78 -19.63
N LEU A 140 5.12 -1.60 -19.03
CA LEU A 140 4.06 -0.59 -19.03
C LEU A 140 4.10 0.33 -20.26
N GLY A 141 5.09 0.15 -21.15
CA GLY A 141 5.25 0.98 -22.34
C GLY A 141 5.65 2.44 -22.05
N ILE A 142 6.29 2.67 -20.90
CA ILE A 142 6.77 4.00 -20.48
C ILE A 142 8.18 4.20 -21.04
N ASN A 143 8.33 5.20 -21.92
CA ASN A 143 9.59 5.58 -22.57
C ASN A 143 10.36 6.66 -21.81
#